data_AF-A0A3B0MPR9-F1
#
_entry.id   AF-A0A3B0MPR9-F1
#
_cell.length_a   1.000
_cell.length_b   1.000
_cell.length_c   1.000
_cell.angle_alpha   90.00
_cell.angle_beta   90.00
_cell.angle_gamma   90.00
#
_symmetry.space_group_name_H-M   'P 1'
#
loop_
_entity.id
_entity.type
_entity.pdbx_description
1 polymer ?
#
loop_
_entity_poly.entity_id
_entity_poly.type
_entity_poly.pdbx_seq_one_letter_code
_entity_poly.pdbx_strand_id
1 'polypeptide(L)'
;MSRIYMNLIFIILICFKKLVLSDDDTIDLLDLHNDPGIINTSEKKGPLETIKSIPVSRNKYKTVREADKIIYECSGDNEGIDYVTVQKYYGKIKLINITISTEDYYETENKFFFKFIHNWYLIDQDIYEMIFDGFLTERNMDIYNFQDDGTFIIEEHNLHGLKGTVFLPKEEFQLVGVLHNGKPIWMSKDQSFKCTSLIVHGELQSTILVNANVKYETDEDGDTVSEKEESGHHELKDGKEAEQKEPCLPGLLEKLEIMKNEKLEELKEKLKEELKSLSPDEDPEIMYIPTLLRSIFEDQHSEQEFQETASAEPTQSLLCQQIFYEKINEKWTKVSKSEFYTKLNELDEEMLK
;
A
#
# COMPACT_ATOMS: atom_id res chain seq x y z
N MET A 1 65.34 1.17 -25.63
CA MET A 1 64.05 0.44 -25.72
C MET A 1 63.38 0.13 -24.38
N SER A 2 64.07 0.15 -23.23
CA SER A 2 63.48 -0.27 -21.94
C SER A 2 62.50 0.73 -21.28
N ARG A 3 62.73 2.06 -21.37
CA ARG A 3 61.88 3.07 -20.71
C ARG A 3 60.49 3.24 -21.32
N ILE A 4 60.38 3.10 -22.64
CA ILE A 4 59.08 3.23 -23.35
C ILE A 4 58.18 2.04 -23.02
N TYR A 5 58.74 0.83 -22.98
CA TYR A 5 57.99 -0.38 -22.58
C TYR A 5 57.54 -0.34 -21.12
N MET A 6 58.37 0.17 -20.19
CA MET A 6 57.98 0.37 -18.79
C MET A 6 56.82 1.38 -18.64
N ASN A 7 56.87 2.50 -19.37
CA ASN A 7 55.78 3.48 -19.35
C ASN A 7 54.50 2.95 -20.02
N LEU A 8 54.63 2.14 -21.07
CA LEU A 8 53.49 1.49 -21.72
C LEU A 8 52.84 0.47 -20.79
N ILE A 9 53.63 -0.33 -20.06
CA ILE A 9 53.13 -1.27 -19.04
C ILE A 9 52.46 -0.53 -17.88
N PHE A 10 52.98 0.63 -17.46
CA PHE A 10 52.35 1.45 -16.42
C PHE A 10 51.02 2.06 -16.88
N ILE A 11 50.94 2.55 -18.13
CA ILE A 11 49.69 3.07 -18.72
C ILE A 11 48.69 1.93 -18.90
N ILE A 12 49.14 0.75 -19.36
CA ILE A 12 48.31 -0.46 -19.46
C ILE A 12 47.81 -0.85 -18.07
N LEU A 13 48.64 -0.88 -17.03
CA LEU A 13 48.22 -1.18 -15.65
C LEU A 13 47.29 -0.11 -15.06
N ILE A 14 47.46 1.17 -15.39
CA ILE A 14 46.53 2.26 -14.98
C ILE A 14 45.19 2.13 -15.73
N CYS A 15 45.22 1.81 -17.02
CA CYS A 15 44.03 1.55 -17.83
C CYS A 15 43.32 0.26 -17.39
N PHE A 16 44.04 -0.79 -16.99
CA PHE A 16 43.47 -2.02 -16.42
C PHE A 16 43.00 -1.84 -14.98
N LYS A 17 43.62 -0.97 -14.16
CA LYS A 17 43.02 -0.54 -12.88
C LYS A 17 41.72 0.22 -13.08
N LYS A 18 41.54 0.87 -14.24
CA LYS A 18 40.28 1.51 -14.66
C LYS A 18 39.34 0.60 -15.45
N LEU A 19 39.76 -0.61 -15.82
CA LEU A 19 38.96 -1.58 -16.60
C LEU A 19 38.71 -2.92 -15.87
N VAL A 20 39.20 -3.09 -14.65
CA VAL A 20 38.88 -4.20 -13.74
C VAL A 20 38.68 -3.63 -12.34
N LEU A 21 37.71 -2.74 -12.23
CA LEU A 21 36.94 -2.44 -11.02
C LEU A 21 35.50 -2.47 -11.49
N SER A 22 34.83 -3.61 -11.37
CA SER A 22 33.38 -3.57 -11.22
C SER A 22 33.17 -2.95 -9.83
N ASP A 23 32.84 -1.66 -9.78
CA ASP A 23 32.37 -0.99 -8.57
C ASP A 23 30.95 -1.52 -8.21
N ASP A 24 30.80 -2.85 -8.09
CA ASP A 24 29.52 -3.58 -8.01
C ASP A 24 29.21 -4.06 -6.57
N ASP A 25 29.51 -3.22 -5.59
CA ASP A 25 29.10 -3.41 -4.18
C ASP A 25 27.70 -2.80 -3.93
N THR A 26 26.91 -2.64 -5.00
CA THR A 26 25.61 -1.96 -4.99
C THR A 26 24.52 -2.84 -5.57
N ILE A 27 23.41 -2.95 -4.86
CA ILE A 27 22.15 -3.53 -5.34
C ILE A 27 21.34 -2.39 -5.98
N ASP A 28 21.12 -2.49 -7.28
CA ASP A 28 20.24 -1.57 -8.01
C ASP A 28 18.83 -2.16 -8.12
N LEU A 29 17.85 -1.49 -7.51
CA LEU A 29 16.47 -1.97 -7.46
C LEU A 29 15.80 -2.00 -8.83
N LEU A 30 16.29 -1.23 -9.80
CA LEU A 30 15.76 -1.23 -11.17
C LEU A 30 16.35 -2.35 -12.03
N ASP A 31 17.44 -2.98 -11.59
CA ASP A 31 18.18 -3.97 -12.37
C ASP A 31 18.38 -5.31 -11.64
N LEU A 32 17.54 -5.59 -10.63
CA LEU A 32 17.65 -6.77 -9.76
C LEU A 32 17.81 -8.10 -10.53
N HIS A 33 17.16 -8.23 -11.69
CA HIS A 33 17.17 -9.47 -12.47
C HIS A 33 18.44 -9.70 -13.29
N ASN A 34 19.25 -8.68 -13.52
CA ASN A 34 20.43 -8.76 -14.38
C ASN A 34 21.74 -8.87 -13.60
N ASP A 35 21.72 -8.72 -12.27
CA ASP A 35 22.90 -8.92 -11.43
C ASP A 35 23.18 -10.42 -11.20
N PRO A 36 24.26 -10.98 -11.75
CA PRO A 36 24.61 -12.40 -11.56
C PRO A 36 25.03 -12.75 -10.13
N GLY A 37 25.32 -11.76 -9.28
CA GLY A 37 25.67 -11.92 -7.87
C GLY A 37 24.47 -11.93 -6.93
N ILE A 38 23.24 -11.87 -7.46
CA ILE A 38 21.99 -11.84 -6.69
C ILE A 38 21.06 -12.98 -7.13
N ILE A 39 20.48 -13.69 -6.16
CA ILE A 39 19.41 -14.65 -6.39
C ILE A 39 18.09 -13.98 -6.03
N ASN A 40 17.14 -14.00 -6.96
CA ASN A 40 15.80 -13.42 -6.75
C ASN A 40 14.74 -14.51 -6.61
N THR A 41 13.81 -14.32 -5.68
CA THR A 41 12.54 -15.02 -5.62
C THR A 41 11.41 -14.00 -5.66
N SER A 42 10.36 -14.27 -6.44
CA SER A 42 9.21 -13.37 -6.57
C SER A 42 7.91 -14.09 -6.28
N GLU A 43 7.03 -13.44 -5.54
CA GLU A 43 5.65 -13.86 -5.29
C GLU A 43 4.71 -12.73 -5.70
N LYS A 44 3.55 -13.06 -6.28
CA LYS A 44 2.54 -12.07 -6.68
C LYS A 44 1.17 -12.45 -6.13
N LYS A 45 0.51 -11.50 -5.47
CA LYS A 45 -0.87 -11.61 -4.97
C LYS A 45 -1.67 -10.38 -5.40
N GLY A 46 -2.48 -10.53 -6.46
CA GLY A 46 -3.16 -9.41 -7.10
C GLY A 46 -2.16 -8.38 -7.64
N PRO A 47 -2.29 -7.08 -7.30
CA PRO A 47 -1.38 -6.03 -7.76
C PRO A 47 -0.10 -5.91 -6.93
N LEU A 48 0.01 -6.67 -5.83
CA LEU A 48 1.19 -6.71 -4.98
C LEU A 48 2.16 -7.79 -5.48
N GLU A 49 3.39 -7.40 -5.76
CA GLU A 49 4.51 -8.28 -6.07
C GLU A 49 5.61 -8.09 -5.00
N THR A 50 6.05 -9.19 -4.40
CA THR A 50 7.14 -9.22 -3.42
C THR A 50 8.35 -9.90 -4.04
N ILE A 51 9.46 -9.18 -4.13
CA ILE A 51 10.73 -9.68 -4.67
C ILE A 51 11.74 -9.73 -3.52
N LYS A 52 12.26 -10.91 -3.22
CA LYS A 52 13.36 -11.10 -2.27
C LYS A 52 14.65 -11.37 -3.03
N SER A 53 15.63 -10.49 -2.81
CA SER A 53 16.92 -10.45 -3.50
C SER A 53 18.02 -10.82 -2.51
N ILE A 54 18.74 -11.90 -2.77
CA ILE A 54 19.72 -12.48 -1.84
C ILE A 54 21.09 -12.49 -2.52
N PRO A 55 22.05 -11.68 -2.04
CA PRO A 55 23.43 -11.78 -2.48
C PRO A 55 24.02 -13.19 -2.36
N VAL A 56 24.69 -13.64 -3.42
CA VAL A 56 25.40 -14.93 -3.45
C VAL A 56 26.66 -14.90 -2.59
N SER A 57 27.30 -13.72 -2.46
CA SER A 57 28.46 -13.50 -1.61
C SER A 57 28.12 -12.52 -0.50
N ARG A 58 28.29 -12.97 0.75
CA ARG A 58 28.16 -12.11 1.94
C ARG A 58 29.15 -10.95 1.88
N ASN A 59 28.74 -9.80 2.41
CA ASN A 59 29.52 -8.57 2.56
C ASN A 59 30.06 -7.94 1.28
N LYS A 60 29.73 -8.48 0.10
CA LYS A 60 30.01 -7.84 -1.18
C LYS A 60 29.15 -6.59 -1.34
N TYR A 61 27.85 -6.74 -1.11
CA TYR A 61 26.90 -5.64 -1.31
C TYR A 61 26.78 -4.82 -0.04
N LYS A 62 27.06 -3.52 -0.17
CA LYS A 62 27.02 -2.53 0.92
C LYS A 62 26.03 -1.40 0.67
N THR A 63 25.61 -1.21 -0.58
CA THR A 63 24.73 -0.11 -0.96
C THR A 63 23.47 -0.64 -1.61
N VAL A 64 22.32 -0.03 -1.31
CA VAL A 64 21.06 -0.21 -2.06
C VAL A 64 20.69 1.14 -2.67
N ARG A 65 20.38 1.15 -3.97
CA ARG A 65 19.97 2.36 -4.68
C ARG A 65 18.78 2.11 -5.61
N GLU A 66 18.07 3.17 -5.92
CA GLU A 66 17.10 3.20 -7.01
C GLU A 66 17.54 4.28 -8.01
N ALA A 67 17.91 3.85 -9.23
CA ALA A 67 18.56 4.72 -10.21
C ALA A 67 19.80 5.43 -9.64
N ASP A 68 19.78 6.76 -9.53
CA ASP A 68 20.86 7.58 -9.00
C ASP A 68 20.76 7.87 -7.49
N LYS A 69 19.65 7.48 -6.85
CA LYS A 69 19.40 7.74 -5.43
C LYS A 69 19.85 6.59 -4.55
N ILE A 70 20.83 6.85 -3.68
CA ILE A 70 21.21 5.92 -2.61
C ILE A 70 20.09 5.90 -1.57
N ILE A 71 19.54 4.71 -1.32
CA ILE A 71 18.50 4.48 -0.31
C ILE A 71 19.17 4.13 1.01
N TYR A 72 20.19 3.27 0.95
CA TYR A 72 20.93 2.83 2.13
C TYR A 72 22.38 2.48 1.78
N GLU A 73 23.28 2.73 2.72
CA GLU A 73 24.70 2.37 2.66
C GLU A 73 25.14 1.87 4.03
N CYS A 74 25.72 0.67 4.08
CA CYS A 74 26.33 0.11 5.28
C CYS A 74 27.47 1.02 5.75
N SER A 75 27.56 1.28 7.06
CA SER A 75 28.59 2.15 7.63
C SER A 75 29.81 1.37 8.11
N GLY A 76 29.67 0.08 8.40
CA GLY A 76 30.74 -0.79 8.89
C GLY A 76 31.58 -1.44 7.79
N ASP A 77 32.88 -1.61 8.07
CA ASP A 77 33.79 -2.32 7.17
C ASP A 77 33.41 -3.80 7.03
N ASN A 78 32.87 -4.40 8.09
CA ASN A 78 32.44 -5.80 8.14
C ASN A 78 30.92 -6.00 7.97
N GLU A 79 30.17 -4.92 7.81
CA GLU A 79 28.73 -4.98 7.52
C GLU A 79 28.49 -5.38 6.06
N GLY A 80 27.38 -6.05 5.85
CA GLY A 80 26.95 -6.50 4.53
C GLY A 80 25.46 -6.70 4.46
N ILE A 81 24.91 -6.47 3.27
CA ILE A 81 23.49 -6.74 2.99
C ILE A 81 23.31 -8.26 2.82
N ASP A 82 22.48 -8.85 3.66
CA ASP A 82 22.14 -10.28 3.58
C ASP A 82 21.01 -10.56 2.61
N TYR A 83 20.00 -9.69 2.58
CA TYR A 83 18.96 -9.68 1.55
C TYR A 83 18.17 -8.38 1.55
N VAL A 84 17.55 -8.09 0.41
CA VAL A 84 16.63 -6.97 0.21
C VAL A 84 15.29 -7.53 -0.23
N THR A 85 14.23 -7.21 0.51
CA THR A 85 12.86 -7.50 0.10
C THR A 85 12.23 -6.23 -0.42
N VAL A 86 11.73 -6.26 -1.66
CA VAL A 86 11.10 -5.13 -2.36
C VAL A 86 9.65 -5.47 -2.60
N GLN A 87 8.74 -4.59 -2.21
CA GLN A 87 7.32 -4.69 -2.55
C GLN A 87 6.95 -3.68 -3.62
N LYS A 88 6.41 -4.20 -4.72
CA LYS A 88 5.81 -3.41 -5.80
C LYS A 88 4.30 -3.47 -5.68
N TYR A 89 3.65 -2.32 -5.68
CA TYR A 89 2.19 -2.19 -5.67
C TYR A 89 1.75 -1.53 -6.97
N TYR A 90 0.91 -2.23 -7.75
CA TYR A 90 0.58 -1.87 -9.15
C TYR A 90 1.83 -1.57 -9.99
N GLY A 91 2.87 -2.40 -9.80
CA GLY A 91 4.14 -2.32 -10.54
C GLY A 91 5.12 -1.23 -10.06
N LYS A 92 4.72 -0.36 -9.11
CA LYS A 92 5.61 0.66 -8.53
C LYS A 92 6.23 0.17 -7.23
N ILE A 93 7.54 0.33 -7.08
CA ILE A 93 8.25 0.03 -5.83
C ILE A 93 7.75 0.98 -4.74
N LYS A 94 7.27 0.45 -3.60
CA LYS A 94 6.69 1.24 -2.50
C LYS A 94 7.27 0.92 -1.13
N LEU A 95 7.67 -0.33 -0.86
CA LEU A 95 8.31 -0.70 0.39
C LEU A 95 9.60 -1.47 0.14
N ILE A 96 10.54 -1.32 1.08
CA ILE A 96 11.77 -2.09 1.14
C ILE A 96 12.04 -2.52 2.58
N ASN A 97 12.44 -3.77 2.76
CA ASN A 97 13.14 -4.24 3.95
C ASN A 97 14.56 -4.66 3.57
N ILE A 98 15.57 -4.07 4.21
CA ILE A 98 16.99 -4.42 4.05
C ILE A 98 17.44 -5.11 5.33
N THR A 99 17.87 -6.36 5.22
CA THR A 99 18.50 -7.10 6.32
C THR A 99 20.02 -7.06 6.17
N ILE A 100 20.70 -6.72 7.25
CA ILE A 100 22.13 -6.46 7.29
C ILE A 100 22.75 -7.32 8.38
N SER A 101 23.87 -7.99 8.08
CA SER A 101 24.71 -8.62 9.09
C SER A 101 25.62 -7.57 9.72
N THR A 102 25.62 -7.46 11.07
CA THR A 102 26.52 -6.55 11.78
C THR A 102 27.93 -7.12 11.93
N GLU A 103 28.87 -6.29 12.41
CA GLU A 103 30.27 -6.67 12.63
C GLU A 103 30.44 -7.90 13.54
N ASP A 104 29.47 -8.17 14.42
CA ASP A 104 29.48 -9.33 15.33
C ASP A 104 28.94 -10.64 14.71
N TYR A 105 28.65 -10.67 13.39
CA TYR A 105 28.25 -11.83 12.57
C TYR A 105 27.02 -12.65 13.01
N TYR A 106 26.53 -12.47 14.24
CA TYR A 106 25.39 -13.19 14.82
C TYR A 106 24.17 -12.30 15.02
N GLU A 107 24.32 -10.98 14.86
CA GLU A 107 23.23 -10.03 14.95
C GLU A 107 22.88 -9.52 13.55
N THR A 108 21.59 -9.55 13.25
CA THR A 108 21.04 -8.97 12.01
C THR A 108 20.21 -7.75 12.35
N GLU A 109 20.43 -6.66 11.64
CA GLU A 109 19.60 -5.47 11.72
C GLU A 109 18.67 -5.41 10.50
N ASN A 110 17.43 -4.95 10.70
CA ASN A 110 16.48 -4.68 9.61
C ASN A 110 16.25 -3.18 9.48
N LYS A 111 16.29 -2.66 8.26
CA LYS A 111 15.94 -1.28 7.92
C LYS A 111 14.75 -1.28 6.98
N PHE A 112 13.71 -0.52 7.34
CA PHE A 112 12.45 -0.48 6.61
C PHE A 112 12.28 0.88 5.95
N PHE A 113 11.92 0.89 4.68
CA PHE A 113 11.74 2.12 3.92
C PHE A 113 10.40 2.13 3.20
N PHE A 114 9.77 3.31 3.17
CA PHE A 114 8.58 3.59 2.39
C PHE A 114 8.86 4.67 1.35
N LYS A 115 8.41 4.43 0.12
CA LYS A 115 8.51 5.39 -0.97
C LYS A 115 7.21 6.18 -1.09
N PHE A 116 7.31 7.48 -0.89
CA PHE A 116 6.25 8.42 -1.22
C PHE A 116 6.75 9.34 -2.33
N ILE A 117 5.97 9.47 -3.41
CA ILE A 117 6.28 10.27 -4.60
C ILE A 117 7.72 10.06 -5.09
N HIS A 118 8.67 10.92 -4.69
CA HIS A 118 10.05 10.89 -5.13
C HIS A 118 11.05 10.49 -4.03
N ASN A 119 10.62 10.44 -2.77
CA ASN A 119 11.49 10.28 -1.62
C ASN A 119 11.30 8.96 -0.89
N TRP A 120 12.39 8.53 -0.27
CA TRP A 120 12.45 7.34 0.55
C TRP A 120 12.50 7.75 2.03
N TYR A 121 11.58 7.21 2.80
CA TYR A 121 11.46 7.46 4.23
C TYR A 121 11.87 6.22 5.00
N LEU A 122 12.90 6.35 5.85
CA LEU A 122 13.19 5.34 6.87
C LEU A 122 12.03 5.33 7.88
N ILE A 123 11.43 4.16 8.07
CA ILE A 123 10.29 3.96 8.95
C ILE A 123 10.57 2.81 9.91
N ASP A 124 9.81 2.76 11.00
CA ASP A 124 9.89 1.67 11.94
C ASP A 124 9.16 0.42 11.45
N GLN A 125 9.53 -0.73 12.02
CA GLN A 125 8.93 -2.03 11.68
C GLN A 125 7.40 -2.02 11.78
N ASP A 126 6.86 -1.49 12.88
CA ASP A 126 5.40 -1.47 13.10
C ASP A 126 4.67 -0.69 12.00
N ILE A 127 5.24 0.45 11.57
CA ILE A 127 4.68 1.28 10.50
C ILE A 127 4.80 0.57 9.15
N TYR A 128 5.93 -0.10 8.91
CA TYR A 128 6.13 -0.90 7.71
C TYR A 128 5.09 -2.02 7.61
N GLU A 129 4.84 -2.74 8.71
CA GLU A 129 3.86 -3.83 8.76
C GLU A 129 2.45 -3.30 8.50
N MET A 130 2.06 -2.17 9.09
CA MET A 130 0.76 -1.53 8.80
C MET A 130 0.58 -1.17 7.32
N ILE A 131 1.59 -0.56 6.69
CA ILE A 131 1.55 -0.18 5.27
C ILE A 131 1.50 -1.44 4.40
N PHE A 132 2.29 -2.46 4.76
CA PHE A 132 2.31 -3.73 4.04
C PHE A 132 0.95 -4.44 4.11
N ASP A 133 0.30 -4.49 5.27
CA ASP A 133 -1.04 -5.06 5.44
C ASP A 133 -2.08 -4.31 4.60
N GLY A 134 -1.97 -2.98 4.54
CA GLY A 134 -2.73 -2.15 3.61
C GLY A 134 -2.55 -2.62 2.16
N PHE A 135 -1.31 -2.75 1.67
CA PHE A 135 -1.08 -3.25 0.30
C PHE A 135 -1.52 -4.70 0.07
N LEU A 136 -1.44 -5.53 1.10
CA LEU A 136 -1.84 -6.93 1.01
C LEU A 136 -3.35 -7.07 0.76
N THR A 137 -4.15 -6.22 1.38
CA THR A 137 -5.62 -6.33 1.45
C THR A 137 -6.36 -5.29 0.60
N GLU A 138 -5.89 -4.05 0.55
CA GLU A 138 -6.59 -2.94 -0.10
C GLU A 138 -6.38 -2.90 -1.61
N ARG A 139 -7.40 -2.51 -2.35
CA ARG A 139 -7.42 -2.50 -3.82
C ARG A 139 -8.02 -1.21 -4.35
N ASN A 140 -7.34 -0.64 -5.35
CA ASN A 140 -7.86 0.45 -6.16
C ASN A 140 -8.14 -0.07 -7.58
N MET A 141 -9.29 0.28 -8.14
CA MET A 141 -9.68 -0.17 -9.47
C MET A 141 -9.75 1.01 -10.42
N ASP A 142 -8.91 1.04 -11.45
CA ASP A 142 -9.17 1.87 -12.63
C ASP A 142 -10.05 1.09 -13.61
N ILE A 143 -11.32 1.49 -13.73
CA ILE A 143 -12.30 0.86 -14.61
C ILE A 143 -11.83 0.90 -16.06
N TYR A 144 -11.22 2.02 -16.50
CA TYR A 144 -10.84 2.22 -17.89
C TYR A 144 -9.72 1.27 -18.34
N ASN A 145 -8.75 1.05 -17.45
CA ASN A 145 -7.57 0.21 -17.66
C ASN A 145 -7.63 -1.11 -16.88
N PHE A 146 -8.84 -1.60 -16.57
CA PHE A 146 -9.00 -2.77 -15.73
C PHE A 146 -8.29 -4.00 -16.30
N GLN A 147 -7.53 -4.67 -15.45
CA GLN A 147 -6.89 -5.96 -15.73
C GLN A 147 -7.24 -6.93 -14.62
N ASP A 148 -7.76 -8.10 -14.98
CA ASP A 148 -8.07 -9.14 -14.00
C ASP A 148 -6.77 -9.76 -13.46
N ASP A 149 -6.44 -9.40 -12.23
CA ASP A 149 -5.30 -9.92 -11.46
C ASP A 149 -5.74 -10.97 -10.42
N GLY A 150 -6.99 -11.45 -10.50
CA GLY A 150 -7.58 -12.40 -9.58
C GLY A 150 -8.11 -11.77 -8.28
N THR A 151 -8.20 -10.45 -8.19
CA THR A 151 -8.73 -9.74 -7.01
C THR A 151 -10.27 -9.78 -6.93
N PHE A 152 -10.96 -9.83 -8.07
CA PHE A 152 -12.41 -9.66 -8.13
C PHE A 152 -13.09 -10.90 -8.70
N ILE A 153 -14.30 -11.17 -8.22
CA ILE A 153 -15.30 -11.97 -8.94
C ILE A 153 -16.01 -11.01 -9.89
N ILE A 154 -16.05 -11.35 -11.18
CA ILE A 154 -16.59 -10.50 -12.23
C ILE A 154 -17.83 -11.16 -12.80
N GLU A 155 -18.95 -10.45 -12.77
CA GLU A 155 -20.21 -10.89 -13.35
C GLU A 155 -20.66 -9.91 -14.43
N GLU A 156 -20.82 -10.39 -15.66
CA GLU A 156 -21.40 -9.60 -16.73
C GLU A 156 -22.89 -9.87 -16.84
N HIS A 157 -23.66 -8.81 -17.04
CA HIS A 157 -25.09 -8.89 -17.34
C HIS A 157 -25.41 -8.01 -18.54
N ASN A 158 -26.57 -8.26 -19.14
CA ASN A 158 -27.09 -7.43 -20.22
C ASN A 158 -28.55 -7.11 -19.89
N LEU A 159 -28.81 -5.86 -19.53
CA LEU A 159 -30.15 -5.34 -19.26
C LEU A 159 -30.59 -4.61 -20.52
N HIS A 160 -31.54 -5.18 -21.26
CA HIS A 160 -32.20 -4.54 -22.40
C HIS A 160 -31.26 -4.02 -23.52
N GLY A 161 -30.08 -4.62 -23.69
CA GLY A 161 -29.09 -4.21 -24.70
C GLY A 161 -27.92 -3.42 -24.13
N LEU A 162 -28.04 -2.89 -22.91
CA LEU A 162 -26.95 -2.27 -22.19
C LEU A 162 -26.18 -3.34 -21.41
N LYS A 163 -24.92 -3.54 -21.80
CA LYS A 163 -23.97 -4.36 -21.05
C LYS A 163 -23.74 -3.74 -19.67
N GLY A 164 -23.66 -4.54 -18.63
CA GLY A 164 -23.21 -4.13 -17.32
C GLY A 164 -22.22 -5.13 -16.75
N THR A 165 -21.28 -4.64 -15.94
CA THR A 165 -20.27 -5.47 -15.28
C THR A 165 -20.30 -5.20 -13.79
N VAL A 166 -20.41 -6.26 -13.00
CA VAL A 166 -20.37 -6.24 -11.54
C VAL A 166 -19.01 -6.76 -11.10
N PHE A 167 -18.34 -6.00 -10.23
CA PHE A 167 -17.10 -6.38 -9.58
C PHE A 167 -17.38 -6.58 -8.09
N LEU A 168 -17.08 -7.78 -7.61
CA LEU A 168 -17.16 -8.16 -6.20
C LEU A 168 -15.74 -8.46 -5.72
N PRO A 169 -15.17 -7.69 -4.78
CA PRO A 169 -13.89 -8.05 -4.17
C PRO A 169 -14.00 -9.44 -3.52
N LYS A 170 -12.97 -10.28 -3.67
CA LYS A 170 -12.90 -11.53 -2.90
C LYS A 170 -12.72 -11.22 -1.41
N GLU A 171 -13.06 -12.17 -0.54
CA GLU A 171 -13.11 -11.98 0.93
C GLU A 171 -11.80 -11.44 1.52
N GLU A 172 -10.65 -11.82 0.96
CA GLU A 172 -9.34 -11.36 1.41
C GLU A 172 -8.96 -9.94 0.94
N PHE A 173 -9.79 -9.30 0.12
CA PHE A 173 -9.53 -8.00 -0.49
C PHE A 173 -10.61 -6.97 -0.21
N GLN A 174 -10.21 -5.70 -0.16
CA GLN A 174 -11.09 -4.57 0.11
C GLN A 174 -10.95 -3.54 -1.00
N LEU A 175 -12.04 -3.24 -1.71
CA LEU A 175 -12.05 -2.17 -2.70
C LEU A 175 -12.17 -0.82 -1.99
N VAL A 176 -11.07 -0.07 -1.98
CA VAL A 176 -10.94 1.22 -1.27
C VAL A 176 -10.86 2.40 -2.23
N GLY A 177 -10.84 2.16 -3.54
CA GLY A 177 -10.83 3.24 -4.54
C GLY A 177 -11.27 2.78 -5.91
N VAL A 178 -11.99 3.66 -6.59
CA VAL A 178 -12.53 3.46 -7.93
C VAL A 178 -12.17 4.67 -8.77
N LEU A 179 -11.52 4.43 -9.89
CA LEU A 179 -10.99 5.41 -10.81
C LEU A 179 -11.49 5.13 -12.23
N HIS A 180 -11.46 6.16 -13.06
CA HIS A 180 -11.68 6.04 -14.50
C HIS A 180 -10.62 6.86 -15.22
N ASN A 181 -9.74 6.16 -15.94
CA ASN A 181 -8.62 6.74 -16.66
C ASN A 181 -7.72 7.56 -15.71
N GLY A 182 -7.30 6.94 -14.61
CA GLY A 182 -6.51 7.54 -13.53
C GLY A 182 -7.21 8.59 -12.66
N LYS A 183 -8.43 9.02 -12.98
CA LYS A 183 -9.17 10.02 -12.18
C LYS A 183 -10.10 9.35 -11.17
N PRO A 184 -10.11 9.77 -9.89
CA PRO A 184 -10.98 9.17 -8.88
C PRO A 184 -12.46 9.43 -9.19
N ILE A 185 -13.27 8.37 -9.18
CA ILE A 185 -14.73 8.41 -9.11
C ILE A 185 -15.14 8.41 -7.63
N TRP A 186 -14.59 7.46 -6.88
CA TRP A 186 -14.82 7.30 -5.45
C TRP A 186 -13.54 6.81 -4.78
N MET A 187 -13.26 7.29 -3.58
CA MET A 187 -12.14 6.85 -2.75
C MET A 187 -12.64 6.73 -1.31
N SER A 188 -12.25 5.66 -0.63
CA SER A 188 -12.41 5.60 0.82
C SER A 188 -11.54 6.67 1.48
N LYS A 189 -12.14 7.36 2.46
CA LYS A 189 -11.47 8.36 3.30
C LYS A 189 -10.58 7.72 4.35
N ASP A 190 -11.04 6.60 4.92
CA ASP A 190 -10.39 5.87 6.00
C ASP A 190 -10.58 4.35 5.85
N GLN A 191 -10.11 3.59 6.84
CA GLN A 191 -10.22 2.12 6.86
C GLN A 191 -11.63 1.61 7.14
N SER A 192 -12.54 2.48 7.59
CA SER A 192 -13.88 2.12 8.03
C SER A 192 -14.86 1.99 6.86
N PHE A 193 -14.63 2.68 5.74
CA PHE A 193 -15.46 2.56 4.54
C PHE A 193 -14.83 1.63 3.50
N LYS A 194 -15.61 0.65 3.05
CA LYS A 194 -15.17 -0.33 2.03
C LYS A 194 -16.25 -0.50 0.97
N CYS A 195 -15.85 -0.53 -0.30
CA CYS A 195 -16.78 -0.84 -1.38
C CYS A 195 -16.94 -2.37 -1.47
N THR A 196 -18.16 -2.84 -1.22
CA THR A 196 -18.49 -4.28 -1.24
C THR A 196 -18.90 -4.75 -2.63
N SER A 197 -19.39 -3.85 -3.48
CA SER A 197 -19.52 -4.13 -4.90
C SER A 197 -19.56 -2.87 -5.75
N LEU A 198 -19.00 -2.99 -6.95
CA LEU A 198 -19.01 -1.95 -7.97
C LEU A 198 -19.78 -2.45 -9.18
N ILE A 199 -20.70 -1.66 -9.69
CA ILE A 199 -21.46 -1.97 -10.90
C ILE A 199 -21.19 -0.85 -11.90
N VAL A 200 -20.73 -1.25 -13.08
CA VAL A 200 -20.42 -0.38 -14.20
C VAL A 200 -21.42 -0.63 -15.31
N HIS A 201 -22.12 0.42 -15.75
CA HIS A 201 -23.09 0.33 -16.83
C HIS A 201 -22.49 0.79 -18.16
N GLY A 202 -22.67 -0.01 -19.20
CA GLY A 202 -22.03 0.14 -20.50
C GLY A 202 -20.64 -0.50 -20.56
N GLU A 203 -19.91 -0.19 -21.64
CA GLU A 203 -18.52 -0.62 -21.81
C GLU A 203 -17.58 0.12 -20.86
N LEU A 204 -16.62 -0.57 -20.23
CA LEU A 204 -15.75 -0.03 -19.19
C LEU A 204 -15.01 1.26 -19.62
N GLN A 205 -14.54 1.30 -20.87
CA GLN A 205 -13.77 2.43 -21.40
C GLN A 205 -14.61 3.67 -21.68
N SER A 206 -15.88 3.50 -22.03
CA SER A 206 -16.78 4.59 -22.44
C SER A 206 -17.93 4.81 -21.46
N THR A 207 -17.93 4.12 -20.33
CA THR A 207 -18.99 4.22 -19.32
C THR A 207 -19.15 5.66 -18.83
N ILE A 208 -20.41 6.02 -18.58
CA ILE A 208 -20.79 7.28 -17.96
C ILE A 208 -21.62 7.07 -16.68
N LEU A 209 -21.93 5.82 -16.30
CA LEU A 209 -22.75 5.50 -15.14
C LEU A 209 -22.11 4.38 -14.34
N VAL A 210 -21.89 4.66 -13.05
CA VAL A 210 -21.32 3.72 -12.09
C VAL A 210 -22.10 3.81 -10.79
N ASN A 211 -22.39 2.66 -10.18
CA ASN A 211 -22.88 2.62 -8.81
C ASN A 211 -22.03 1.72 -7.93
N ALA A 212 -21.78 2.17 -6.70
CA ALA A 212 -20.96 1.49 -5.71
C ALA A 212 -21.79 1.22 -4.46
N ASN A 213 -21.73 0.01 -3.94
CA ASN A 213 -22.22 -0.31 -2.61
C ASN A 213 -21.06 -0.17 -1.63
N VAL A 214 -21.21 0.70 -0.64
CA VAL A 214 -20.20 1.01 0.37
C VAL A 214 -20.73 0.59 1.73
N LYS A 215 -19.93 -0.15 2.48
CA LYS A 215 -20.24 -0.58 3.84
C LYS A 215 -19.33 0.15 4.83
N TYR A 216 -19.90 0.57 5.95
CA TYR A 216 -19.16 1.04 7.11
C TYR A 216 -18.95 -0.14 8.06
N GLU A 217 -17.69 -0.41 8.44
CA GLU A 217 -17.35 -1.41 9.45
C GLU A 217 -16.86 -0.72 10.71
N THR A 218 -17.49 -1.05 11.84
CA THR A 218 -17.01 -0.70 13.18
C THR A 218 -16.21 -1.88 13.73
N ASP A 219 -15.14 -1.60 14.46
CA ASP A 219 -14.25 -2.60 15.08
C ASP A 219 -14.95 -3.52 16.12
N GLU A 220 -16.24 -3.34 16.39
CA GLU A 220 -17.01 -4.07 17.41
C GLU A 220 -17.62 -5.41 16.96
N ASP A 221 -17.62 -5.75 15.66
CA ASP A 221 -18.25 -7.00 15.18
C ASP A 221 -17.34 -8.25 15.32
N GLY A 222 -16.27 -8.14 16.11
CA GLY A 222 -15.22 -9.15 16.27
C GLY A 222 -15.13 -9.78 17.66
N ASP A 223 -16.23 -10.01 18.38
CA ASP A 223 -16.20 -10.93 19.54
C ASP A 223 -17.61 -11.41 19.97
N THR A 224 -18.23 -12.29 19.18
CA THR A 224 -19.28 -13.16 19.73
C THR A 224 -18.63 -14.24 20.60
N VAL A 225 -18.34 -13.88 21.85
CA VAL A 225 -17.96 -14.84 22.89
C VAL A 225 -19.14 -15.77 23.15
N SER A 226 -18.94 -17.04 22.80
CA SER A 226 -19.80 -18.15 23.16
C SER A 226 -20.07 -18.19 24.67
N GLU A 227 -21.35 -18.23 25.03
CA GLU A 227 -21.83 -18.52 26.38
C GLU A 227 -21.15 -19.78 26.94
N LYS A 228 -20.55 -19.68 28.13
CA LYS A 228 -20.30 -20.84 28.99
C LYS A 228 -20.79 -20.58 30.40
N GLU A 229 -21.59 -21.55 30.82
CA GLU A 229 -22.33 -21.71 32.05
C GLU A 229 -21.46 -21.66 33.31
N GLU A 230 -22.08 -21.18 34.39
CA GLU A 230 -21.63 -21.29 35.76
C GLU A 230 -21.47 -22.76 36.20
N SER A 231 -20.39 -23.07 36.92
CA SER A 231 -20.49 -23.89 38.14
C SER A 231 -19.26 -23.68 39.02
N GLY A 232 -19.47 -23.53 40.33
CA GLY A 232 -18.42 -23.25 41.31
C GLY A 232 -17.89 -24.47 42.06
N HIS A 233 -16.75 -24.28 42.76
CA HIS A 233 -16.61 -24.54 44.21
C HIS A 233 -15.18 -24.21 44.73
N HIS A 234 -15.15 -23.69 45.97
CA HIS A 234 -14.14 -23.64 47.06
C HIS A 234 -12.84 -24.49 46.92
N GLU A 235 -11.67 -24.17 47.49
CA GLU A 235 -11.34 -23.60 48.80
C GLU A 235 -9.82 -23.26 48.91
N LEU A 236 -9.46 -22.52 49.98
CA LEU A 236 -8.18 -21.88 50.36
C LEU A 236 -6.90 -22.72 50.38
N LYS A 237 -5.73 -22.06 50.18
CA LYS A 237 -4.58 -22.10 51.12
C LYS A 237 -3.54 -20.99 50.91
N ASP A 238 -3.09 -20.45 52.03
CA ASP A 238 -2.07 -19.41 52.23
C ASP A 238 -0.67 -19.76 51.68
N GLY A 239 0.02 -18.72 51.21
CA GLY A 239 1.47 -18.71 50.99
C GLY A 239 1.96 -17.32 50.57
N LYS A 240 2.53 -16.55 51.51
CA LYS A 240 3.21 -15.28 51.23
C LYS A 240 4.50 -15.54 50.44
N GLU A 241 4.54 -15.11 49.19
CA GLU A 241 5.78 -14.85 48.45
C GLU A 241 5.71 -13.47 47.80
N ALA A 242 6.89 -12.85 47.67
CA ALA A 242 7.07 -11.43 47.40
C ALA A 242 6.39 -10.96 46.11
N GLU A 243 5.66 -9.84 46.19
CA GLU A 243 5.18 -9.08 45.04
C GLU A 243 6.37 -8.62 44.18
N GLN A 244 6.78 -9.44 43.21
CA GLN A 244 7.21 -8.89 41.94
C GLN A 244 5.96 -8.31 41.30
N LYS A 245 5.85 -6.98 41.26
CA LYS A 245 4.84 -6.30 40.44
C LYS A 245 5.06 -6.74 39.01
N GLU A 246 4.29 -7.73 38.57
CA GLU A 246 4.07 -7.97 37.15
C GLU A 246 3.68 -6.62 36.54
N PRO A 247 4.37 -6.17 35.47
CA PRO A 247 3.97 -4.95 34.81
C PRO A 247 2.53 -5.12 34.32
N CYS A 248 1.67 -4.14 34.64
CA CYS A 248 0.26 -4.15 34.27
C CYS A 248 0.14 -4.23 32.74
N LEU A 249 -0.05 -5.44 32.22
CA LEU A 249 -0.05 -5.78 30.78
C LEU A 249 -0.98 -4.85 29.96
N PRO A 250 -2.20 -4.54 30.41
CA PRO A 250 -3.09 -3.63 29.68
C PRO A 250 -2.51 -2.22 29.51
N GLY A 251 -1.87 -1.68 30.56
CA GLY A 251 -1.28 -0.34 30.53
C GLY A 251 0.03 -0.26 29.74
N LEU A 252 0.69 -1.40 29.44
CA LEU A 252 1.82 -1.43 28.52
C LEU A 252 1.36 -1.51 27.06
N LEU A 253 0.33 -2.30 26.78
CA LEU A 253 -0.26 -2.40 25.43
C LEU A 253 -0.82 -1.05 24.98
N GLU A 254 -1.54 -0.35 25.86
CA GLU A 254 -2.05 1.00 25.58
C GLU A 254 -0.91 1.98 25.24
N LYS A 255 0.21 1.91 25.96
CA LYS A 255 1.38 2.77 25.69
C LYS A 255 2.05 2.44 24.36
N LEU A 256 2.16 1.15 24.01
CA LEU A 256 2.72 0.73 22.73
C LEU A 256 1.85 1.24 21.57
N GLU A 257 0.52 1.14 21.70
CA GLU A 257 -0.41 1.64 20.69
C GLU A 257 -0.33 3.17 20.54
N ILE A 258 -0.22 3.90 21.65
CA ILE A 258 -0.01 5.36 21.61
C ILE A 258 1.29 5.70 20.86
N MET A 259 2.41 5.07 21.19
CA MET A 259 3.70 5.33 20.53
C MET A 259 3.66 4.99 19.04
N LYS A 260 2.98 3.91 18.67
CA LYS A 260 2.78 3.52 17.27
C LYS A 260 1.98 4.58 16.51
N ASN A 261 0.91 5.09 17.09
CA ASN A 261 0.09 6.15 16.50
C ASN A 261 0.86 7.47 16.38
N GLU A 262 1.67 7.84 17.38
CA GLU A 262 2.54 9.03 17.32
C GLU A 262 3.52 8.96 16.14
N LYS A 263 4.17 7.80 15.94
CA LYS A 263 5.09 7.57 14.81
C LYS A 263 4.38 7.63 13.46
N LEU A 264 3.16 7.11 13.38
CA LEU A 264 2.35 7.17 12.16
C LEU A 264 2.00 8.62 11.82
N GLU A 265 1.60 9.43 12.80
CA GLU A 265 1.33 10.85 12.58
C GLU A 265 2.59 11.65 12.21
N GLU A 266 3.75 11.34 12.81
CA GLU A 266 5.02 11.94 12.40
C GLU A 266 5.33 11.65 10.93
N LEU A 267 5.10 10.41 10.47
CA LEU A 267 5.24 10.05 9.06
C LEU A 267 4.28 10.88 8.20
N LYS A 268 2.99 10.92 8.54
CA LYS A 268 1.98 11.70 7.79
C LYS A 268 2.36 13.16 7.63
N GLU A 269 2.87 13.81 8.67
CA GLU A 269 3.34 15.19 8.58
C GLU A 269 4.52 15.36 7.61
N LYS A 270 5.49 14.43 7.61
CA LYS A 270 6.58 14.44 6.62
C LYS A 270 6.06 14.28 5.19
N LEU A 271 5.05 13.43 4.98
CA LEU A 271 4.45 13.22 3.66
C LEU A 271 3.64 14.45 3.20
N LYS A 272 2.92 15.12 4.10
CA LYS A 272 2.21 16.38 3.80
C LYS A 272 3.16 17.49 3.35
N GLU A 273 4.34 17.58 3.94
CA GLU A 273 5.35 18.57 3.51
C GLU A 273 5.90 18.25 2.11
N GLU A 274 6.16 16.97 1.78
CA GLU A 274 6.49 16.59 0.40
C GLU A 274 5.34 16.90 -0.56
N LEU A 275 4.09 16.66 -0.14
CA LEU A 275 2.90 16.96 -0.92
C LEU A 275 2.79 18.46 -1.29
N LYS A 276 3.09 19.35 -0.34
CA LYS A 276 3.12 20.81 -0.56
C LYS A 276 4.21 21.24 -1.54
N SER A 277 5.24 20.42 -1.75
CA SER A 277 6.38 20.72 -2.61
C SER A 277 6.20 20.27 -4.07
N LEU A 278 5.13 19.52 -4.37
CA LEU A 278 4.81 19.06 -5.72
C LEU A 278 4.55 20.21 -6.67
N SER A 279 4.92 20.01 -7.94
CA SER A 279 4.50 20.91 -9.00
C SER A 279 3.00 20.75 -9.29
N PRO A 280 2.32 21.81 -9.79
CA PRO A 280 0.88 21.75 -10.10
C PRO A 280 0.47 20.69 -11.13
N ASP A 281 1.42 20.19 -11.91
CA ASP A 281 1.20 19.23 -13.00
C ASP A 281 1.49 17.77 -12.59
N GLU A 282 2.01 17.54 -11.38
CA GLU A 282 2.32 16.20 -10.88
C GLU A 282 1.11 15.57 -10.18
N ASP A 283 0.80 14.32 -10.55
CA ASP A 283 -0.24 13.52 -9.90
C ASP A 283 0.29 13.00 -8.55
N PRO A 284 -0.43 13.23 -7.43
CA PRO A 284 -0.04 12.76 -6.10
C PRO A 284 0.02 11.23 -5.96
N GLU A 285 -0.27 10.46 -7.01
CA GLU A 285 -0.15 9.00 -7.02
C GLU A 285 -1.07 8.34 -5.97
N ILE A 286 -2.23 8.96 -5.69
CA ILE A 286 -3.15 8.53 -4.61
C ILE A 286 -3.61 7.08 -4.75
N MET A 287 -3.66 6.55 -5.97
CA MET A 287 -3.98 5.15 -6.28
C MET A 287 -3.00 4.15 -5.63
N TYR A 288 -1.78 4.57 -5.33
CA TYR A 288 -0.72 3.71 -4.80
C TYR A 288 -0.49 3.91 -3.30
N ILE A 289 -1.41 4.61 -2.62
CA ILE A 289 -1.32 4.95 -1.19
C ILE A 289 -2.40 4.20 -0.41
N PRO A 290 -2.03 3.47 0.67
CA PRO A 290 -3.00 2.77 1.50
C PRO A 290 -3.89 3.76 2.26
N THR A 291 -5.10 3.35 2.60
CA THR A 291 -6.11 4.22 3.25
C THR A 291 -5.62 4.87 4.53
N LEU A 292 -4.80 4.16 5.33
CA LEU A 292 -4.23 4.66 6.58
C LEU A 292 -3.39 5.94 6.42
N LEU A 293 -2.86 6.21 5.22
CA LEU A 293 -2.10 7.42 4.89
C LEU A 293 -2.90 8.45 4.09
N ARG A 294 -4.15 8.18 3.70
CA ARG A 294 -4.90 9.08 2.80
C ARG A 294 -5.35 10.39 3.45
N SER A 295 -5.40 10.45 4.77
CA SER A 295 -5.75 11.68 5.48
C SER A 295 -4.78 12.85 5.17
N ILE A 296 -3.59 12.56 4.62
CA ILE A 296 -2.65 13.60 4.15
C ILE A 296 -3.21 14.45 2.98
N PHE A 297 -4.21 13.96 2.25
CA PHE A 297 -4.81 14.65 1.11
C PHE A 297 -6.04 15.49 1.47
N GLU A 298 -6.51 15.45 2.72
CA GLU A 298 -7.77 16.11 3.12
C GLU A 298 -7.69 17.64 3.01
N ASP A 299 -6.50 18.23 3.20
CA ASP A 299 -6.27 19.68 3.04
C ASP A 299 -6.34 20.15 1.57
N GLN A 300 -6.24 19.25 0.59
CA GLN A 300 -6.36 19.58 -0.85
C GLN A 300 -7.76 19.36 -1.42
N HIS A 301 -8.64 18.69 -0.67
CA HIS A 301 -10.01 18.36 -1.08
C HIS A 301 -11.09 19.05 -0.22
N SER A 302 -10.74 20.09 0.53
CA SER A 302 -11.72 20.94 1.21
C SER A 302 -12.53 21.75 0.19
N GLU A 303 -13.61 21.16 -0.32
CA GLU A 303 -14.90 21.78 -0.65
C GLU A 303 -15.70 20.82 -1.57
N GLN A 304 -16.31 19.79 -0.99
CA GLN A 304 -17.70 19.39 -1.29
C GLN A 304 -18.12 18.21 -0.39
N GLU A 305 -19.28 18.38 0.24
CA GLU A 305 -20.03 17.37 1.01
C GLU A 305 -19.59 17.10 2.45
N PHE A 306 -20.09 17.92 3.38
CA PHE A 306 -20.83 17.43 4.56
C PHE A 306 -21.75 18.55 5.08
N GLN A 307 -22.97 18.59 4.54
CA GLN A 307 -24.12 19.12 5.28
C GLN A 307 -25.14 17.99 5.37
N GLU A 308 -24.97 17.12 6.35
CA GLU A 308 -26.11 16.41 6.91
C GLU A 308 -26.09 16.57 8.43
N THR A 309 -27.27 16.92 8.90
CA THR A 309 -27.62 17.44 10.21
C THR A 309 -27.23 16.49 11.33
N ALA A 310 -26.54 17.02 12.33
CA ALA A 310 -26.36 16.38 13.63
C ALA A 310 -27.73 16.09 14.28
N SER A 311 -28.13 14.83 14.31
CA SER A 311 -29.25 14.34 15.12
C SER A 311 -29.26 12.81 15.20
N ALA A 312 -28.87 12.31 16.38
CA ALA A 312 -29.23 11.02 16.98
C ALA A 312 -28.70 9.72 16.32
N GLU A 313 -28.13 8.87 17.18
CA GLU A 313 -27.78 7.44 17.08
C GLU A 313 -27.78 6.74 15.70
N PRO A 314 -26.70 6.01 15.35
CA PRO A 314 -26.61 5.33 14.06
C PRO A 314 -27.69 4.26 13.96
N THR A 315 -28.72 4.56 13.17
CA THR A 315 -29.72 3.58 12.75
C THR A 315 -29.04 2.60 11.78
N GLN A 316 -29.36 1.30 11.83
CA GLN A 316 -28.83 0.25 10.93
C GLN A 316 -28.76 0.61 9.42
N SER A 317 -29.53 1.61 8.98
CA SER A 317 -29.50 2.22 7.64
C SER A 317 -28.18 2.92 7.27
N LEU A 318 -27.29 3.24 8.22
CA LEU A 318 -26.00 3.89 7.97
C LEU A 318 -24.86 2.90 7.66
N LEU A 319 -25.10 1.59 7.81
CA LEU A 319 -24.06 0.56 7.66
C LEU A 319 -23.77 0.19 6.20
N CYS A 320 -24.73 0.37 5.28
CA CYS A 320 -24.56 0.11 3.86
C CYS A 320 -25.23 1.20 3.03
N GLN A 321 -24.45 1.93 2.23
CA GLN A 321 -24.92 3.00 1.36
C GLN A 321 -24.67 2.64 -0.11
N GLN A 322 -25.69 2.82 -0.95
CA GLN A 322 -25.50 2.82 -2.40
C GLN A 322 -25.18 4.25 -2.87
N ILE A 323 -24.07 4.41 -3.57
CA ILE A 323 -23.63 5.68 -4.12
C ILE A 323 -23.65 5.57 -5.65
N PHE A 324 -24.14 6.62 -6.31
CA PHE A 324 -24.37 6.67 -7.75
C PHE A 324 -23.56 7.82 -8.36
N TYR A 325 -22.92 7.55 -9.48
CA TYR A 325 -22.07 8.50 -10.19
C TYR A 325 -22.44 8.56 -11.67
N GLU A 326 -22.46 9.78 -12.20
CA GLU A 326 -22.60 10.07 -13.63
C GLU A 326 -21.40 10.88 -14.13
N LYS A 327 -20.93 10.57 -15.33
CA LYS A 327 -19.89 11.35 -16.02
C LYS A 327 -20.53 12.48 -16.82
N ILE A 328 -20.46 13.70 -16.31
CA ILE A 328 -21.03 14.92 -16.92
C ILE A 328 -19.87 15.84 -17.32
N ASN A 329 -19.78 16.20 -18.61
CA ASN A 329 -18.73 17.09 -19.14
C ASN A 329 -17.30 16.65 -18.75
N GLU A 330 -16.99 15.36 -18.95
CA GLU A 330 -15.69 14.75 -18.59
C GLU A 330 -15.35 14.72 -17.08
N LYS A 331 -16.30 15.05 -16.20
CA LYS A 331 -16.15 14.96 -14.74
C LYS A 331 -17.15 13.97 -14.15
N TRP A 332 -16.66 13.11 -13.26
CA TRP A 332 -17.53 12.25 -12.46
C TRP A 332 -18.19 13.07 -11.34
N THR A 333 -19.50 13.03 -11.30
CA THR A 333 -20.33 13.74 -10.32
C THR A 333 -21.24 12.74 -9.64
N LYS A 334 -21.33 12.82 -8.30
CA LYS A 334 -22.28 12.04 -7.52
C LYS A 334 -23.70 12.54 -7.81
N VAL A 335 -24.61 11.64 -8.09
CA VAL A 335 -26.01 11.94 -8.45
C VAL A 335 -26.98 11.21 -7.53
N SER A 336 -28.23 11.67 -7.50
CA SER A 336 -29.27 10.95 -6.77
C SER A 336 -29.63 9.62 -7.46
N LYS A 337 -30.19 8.69 -6.69
CA LYS A 337 -30.71 7.42 -7.22
C LYS A 337 -31.71 7.65 -8.37
N SER A 338 -32.60 8.63 -8.22
CA SER A 338 -33.61 8.95 -9.24
C SER A 338 -33.01 9.46 -10.54
N GLU A 339 -32.02 10.36 -10.47
CA GLU A 339 -31.34 10.89 -11.66
C GLU A 339 -30.57 9.77 -12.37
N PHE A 340 -29.86 8.94 -11.61
CA PHE A 340 -29.12 7.79 -12.13
C PHE A 340 -30.00 6.83 -12.92
N TYR A 341 -31.12 6.38 -12.35
CA TYR A 341 -32.03 5.45 -13.06
C TYR A 341 -32.78 6.11 -14.21
N THR A 342 -33.02 7.42 -14.17
CA THR A 342 -33.56 8.15 -15.32
C THR A 342 -32.57 8.08 -16.48
N LYS A 343 -31.28 8.38 -16.22
CA LYS A 343 -30.23 8.31 -17.22
C LYS A 343 -29.99 6.89 -17.74
N LEU A 344 -30.03 5.90 -16.85
CA LEU A 344 -29.89 4.49 -17.22
C LEU A 344 -30.99 4.06 -18.21
N ASN A 345 -32.24 4.42 -17.93
CA ASN A 345 -33.37 4.13 -18.83
C ASN A 345 -33.22 4.83 -20.18
N GLU A 346 -32.73 6.07 -20.22
CA GLU A 346 -32.45 6.76 -21.49
C GLU A 346 -31.42 6.01 -22.34
N LEU A 347 -30.34 5.52 -21.72
CA LEU A 347 -29.31 4.73 -22.43
C LEU A 347 -29.86 3.39 -22.91
N ASP A 348 -30.66 2.71 -22.10
CA ASP A 348 -31.33 1.46 -22.50
C ASP A 348 -32.25 1.68 -23.72
N GLU A 349 -33.01 2.79 -23.75
CA GLU A 349 -33.86 3.15 -24.91
C GLU A 349 -33.05 3.50 -26.17
N GLU A 350 -31.86 4.10 -26.02
CA GLU A 350 -30.97 4.40 -27.14
C GLU A 350 -30.40 3.12 -27.77
N MET A 351 -30.10 2.10 -26.97
CA MET A 351 -29.56 0.82 -27.47
C MET A 351 -30.60 -0.05 -28.20
N LEU A 352 -31.89 0.26 -28.05
CA LEU A 352 -33.00 -0.40 -28.75
C LEU A 352 -33.33 0.21 -30.12
N LYS A 353 -32.77 1.37 -30.46
CA LYS A 353 -32.95 2.05 -31.75
C LYS A 353 -31.85 1.67 -32.73
#